data_AF-A0A1M5B7I5-F1
#
_entry.id   AF-A0A1M5B7I5-F1
#
_cell.length_a   1.000
_cell.length_b   1.000
_cell.length_c   1.000
_cell.angle_alpha   90.00
_cell.angle_beta   90.00
_cell.angle_gamma   90.00
#
_symmetry.space_group_name_H-M   'P 1'
#
loop_
_entity.id
_entity.type
_entity.pdbx_description
1 polymer ?
#
loop_
_entity_poly.entity_id
_entity_poly.type
_entity_poly.pdbx_seq_one_letter_code
_entity_poly.pdbx_strand_id
1 'polypeptide(L)'
;MKNYLVIVVIASILFSCKKEKPVSQSIVKNKKDSVKAKENYTFDANSIFGVYQLTDKDFAICIPVQFDNENLPLSKEYQDFITRDSLPWIYGKEMKNYKYYDTLFVDKLIYNKKFEDVFKKKIKESFFTYGTKSYQICKVKRVVFQSNECENDYIAYILNVDKNIIGNPLIASEKEIPLDYGKDYIEVNEKIKNFASKKNTEMIHGNRKYNPIVFSNYKNLYFTFYDDFKWYKKNSDSYCQFPERAIFEISEKGKIKYLWNSEMDLLGLPCL
;
A
#
# COMPACT_ATOMS: atom_id res chain seq x y z
N MET A 1 35.30 -76.61 -4.35
CA MET A 1 35.83 -77.40 -3.22
C MET A 1 35.90 -76.50 -2.01
N LYS A 2 35.28 -76.98 -0.91
CA LYS A 2 35.57 -76.78 0.53
C LYS A 2 36.24 -75.48 0.98
N ASN A 3 35.94 -74.88 2.12
CA ASN A 3 34.88 -74.89 3.14
C ASN A 3 35.52 -74.12 4.32
N TYR A 4 34.69 -73.71 5.28
CA TYR A 4 35.01 -73.33 6.66
C TYR A 4 35.51 -71.90 6.88
N LEU A 5 35.12 -71.17 7.93
CA LEU A 5 33.99 -71.26 8.86
C LEU A 5 34.11 -69.97 9.72
N VAL A 6 32.98 -69.30 9.95
CA VAL A 6 32.52 -68.65 11.20
C VAL A 6 33.57 -67.99 12.12
N ILE A 7 33.36 -66.71 12.44
CA ILE A 7 33.07 -66.27 13.81
C ILE A 7 32.14 -65.04 13.77
N VAL A 8 31.02 -65.23 14.46
CA VAL A 8 29.99 -64.26 14.83
C VAL A 8 30.51 -63.43 16.00
N VAL A 9 30.46 -62.11 15.91
CA VAL A 9 30.39 -61.24 17.10
C VAL A 9 29.28 -60.22 16.87
N ILE A 10 28.13 -60.55 17.45
CA ILE A 10 27.02 -59.66 17.71
C ILE A 10 27.48 -58.70 18.81
N ALA A 11 27.87 -57.49 18.43
CA ALA A 11 28.07 -56.38 19.36
C ALA A 11 26.85 -55.46 19.28
N SER A 12 25.93 -55.76 20.19
CA SER A 12 24.80 -54.98 20.69
C SER A 12 25.00 -53.46 20.61
N ILE A 13 24.53 -52.84 19.54
CA ILE A 13 24.21 -51.41 19.56
C ILE A 13 22.69 -51.30 19.74
N LEU A 14 22.29 -51.42 21.00
CA LEU A 14 21.01 -50.90 21.48
C LEU A 14 21.10 -49.37 21.40
N PHE A 15 20.89 -48.80 20.20
CA PHE A 15 20.46 -47.41 20.10
C PHE A 15 19.03 -47.36 20.62
N SER A 16 18.97 -47.16 21.93
CA SER A 16 17.85 -46.68 22.70
C SER A 16 17.04 -45.67 21.88
N CYS A 17 15.87 -46.11 21.40
CA CYS A 17 14.75 -45.24 21.09
C CYS A 17 14.41 -44.41 22.34
N LYS A 18 15.05 -43.25 22.48
CA LYS A 18 14.52 -42.20 23.33
C LYS A 18 13.22 -41.78 22.67
N LYS A 19 12.11 -42.28 23.23
CA LYS A 19 10.79 -41.66 23.02
C LYS A 19 10.96 -40.18 23.26
N GLU A 20 10.83 -39.39 22.20
CA GLU A 20 10.57 -37.97 22.36
C GLU A 20 9.32 -37.86 23.22
N LYS A 21 9.49 -37.27 24.40
CA LYS A 21 8.35 -36.83 25.20
C LYS A 21 7.54 -35.92 24.28
N PRO A 22 6.21 -36.05 24.21
CA PRO A 22 5.41 -35.04 23.54
C PRO A 22 5.79 -33.71 24.18
N VAL A 23 6.34 -32.82 23.36
CA VAL A 23 6.53 -31.43 23.74
C VAL A 23 5.14 -30.95 24.10
N SER A 24 4.91 -30.82 25.41
CA SER A 24 3.80 -30.07 25.96
C SER A 24 3.84 -28.74 25.24
N GLN A 25 2.89 -28.55 24.32
CA GLN A 25 2.50 -27.25 23.85
C GLN A 25 2.14 -26.50 25.13
N SER A 26 3.07 -25.69 25.63
CA SER A 26 2.71 -24.60 26.51
C SER A 26 1.70 -23.81 25.69
N ILE A 27 0.44 -23.97 26.06
CA ILE A 27 -0.66 -23.13 25.63
C ILE A 27 -0.16 -21.72 25.91
N VAL A 28 0.37 -21.06 24.88
CA VAL A 28 0.43 -19.61 24.84
C VAL A 28 -1.02 -19.27 25.03
N LYS A 29 -1.35 -18.82 26.25
CA LYS A 29 -2.67 -18.30 26.58
C LYS A 29 -2.96 -17.32 25.45
N ASN A 30 -3.88 -17.71 24.58
CA ASN A 30 -4.54 -16.79 23.69
C ASN A 30 -5.00 -15.68 24.61
N LYS A 31 -4.27 -14.56 24.57
CA LYS A 31 -4.85 -13.30 24.95
C LYS A 31 -6.02 -13.23 23.98
N LYS A 32 -7.23 -13.46 24.51
CA LYS A 32 -8.45 -13.11 23.81
C LYS A 32 -8.25 -11.64 23.48
N ASP A 33 -7.79 -11.36 22.28
CA ASP A 33 -8.10 -10.10 21.65
C ASP A 33 -9.61 -10.13 21.60
N SER A 34 -10.19 -9.43 22.58
CA SER A 34 -11.60 -9.16 22.61
C SER A 34 -11.87 -8.42 21.31
N VAL A 35 -12.37 -9.13 20.30
CA VAL A 35 -13.07 -8.52 19.18
C VAL A 35 -14.23 -7.78 19.82
N LYS A 36 -14.00 -6.50 20.13
CA LYS A 36 -15.06 -5.58 20.50
C LYS A 36 -16.09 -5.67 19.38
N ALA A 37 -17.35 -5.85 19.78
CA ALA A 37 -18.46 -5.99 18.87
C ALA A 37 -18.34 -4.98 17.72
N LYS A 38 -18.41 -5.49 16.48
CA LYS A 38 -18.31 -4.71 15.24
C LYS A 38 -19.23 -3.49 15.34
N GLU A 39 -18.65 -2.30 15.41
CA GLU A 39 -19.38 -1.08 15.09
C GLU A 39 -19.96 -1.21 13.69
N ASN A 40 -21.11 -0.59 13.45
CA ASN A 40 -21.61 -0.39 12.10
C ASN A 40 -20.63 0.52 11.35
N TYR A 41 -19.64 -0.07 10.67
CA TYR A 41 -18.76 0.70 9.79
C TYR A 41 -19.57 1.40 8.71
N THR A 42 -19.43 2.72 8.66
CA THR A 42 -19.94 3.60 7.61
C THR A 42 -18.75 4.07 6.78
N PHE A 43 -18.84 3.86 5.47
CA PHE A 43 -17.81 4.29 4.54
C PHE A 43 -17.67 5.81 4.53
N ASP A 44 -16.44 6.30 4.71
CA ASP A 44 -16.08 7.71 4.65
C ASP A 44 -14.87 7.88 3.73
N ALA A 45 -15.15 8.34 2.51
CA ALA A 45 -14.16 8.55 1.46
C ALA A 45 -13.03 9.51 1.87
N ASN A 46 -13.31 10.47 2.77
CA ASN A 46 -12.32 11.45 3.22
C ASN A 46 -11.31 10.87 4.23
N SER A 47 -11.58 9.66 4.73
CA SER A 47 -10.73 8.97 5.71
C SER A 47 -9.90 7.85 5.09
N ILE A 48 -9.88 7.76 3.76
CA ILE A 48 -9.29 6.66 2.98
C ILE A 48 -8.30 7.23 1.97
N PHE A 49 -7.16 6.56 1.85
CA PHE A 49 -6.03 7.00 1.06
C PHE A 49 -5.48 5.85 0.22
N GLY A 50 -5.06 6.14 -1.01
CA GLY A 50 -4.27 5.20 -1.79
C GLY A 50 -2.87 5.04 -1.18
N VAL A 51 -2.36 3.82 -1.19
CA VAL A 51 -0.98 3.52 -0.77
C VAL A 51 -0.19 2.98 -1.95
N TYR A 52 0.95 3.61 -2.18
CA TYR A 52 1.78 3.39 -3.34
C TYR A 52 3.21 3.10 -2.94
N GLN A 53 3.85 2.23 -3.72
CA GLN A 53 5.27 1.97 -3.56
C GLN A 53 6.06 3.04 -4.31
N LEU A 54 6.94 3.80 -3.64
CA LEU A 54 7.72 4.86 -4.26
C LEU A 54 9.18 4.46 -4.50
N THR A 55 9.69 3.53 -3.69
CA THR A 55 11.03 2.96 -3.81
C THR A 55 10.97 1.44 -3.59
N ASP A 56 12.08 0.72 -3.68
CA ASP A 56 12.11 -0.72 -3.38
C ASP A 56 11.62 -1.09 -1.96
N LYS A 57 11.60 -0.12 -1.03
CA LYS A 57 11.26 -0.36 0.39
C LYS A 57 10.20 0.58 0.95
N ASP A 58 9.96 1.72 0.31
CA ASP A 58 9.12 2.77 0.88
C ASP A 58 7.73 2.76 0.25
N PHE A 59 6.72 2.72 1.13
CA PHE A 59 5.31 2.79 0.79
C PHE A 59 4.73 4.07 1.39
N ALA A 60 3.94 4.81 0.63
CA ALA A 60 3.48 6.11 1.02
C ALA A 60 2.00 6.35 0.71
N ILE A 61 1.38 7.14 1.57
CA ILE A 61 0.21 7.94 1.19
C ILE A 61 0.75 9.19 0.50
N CYS A 62 0.31 9.47 -0.71
CA CYS A 62 0.71 10.64 -1.48
C CYS A 62 -0.46 11.62 -1.54
N ILE A 63 -0.27 12.82 -0.98
CA ILE A 63 -1.27 13.88 -0.97
C ILE A 63 -0.87 14.92 -2.02
N PRO A 64 -1.65 15.10 -3.10
CA PRO A 64 -1.37 16.13 -4.10
C PRO A 64 -1.46 17.51 -3.46
N VAL A 65 -0.50 18.37 -3.79
CA VAL A 65 -0.49 19.78 -3.43
C VAL A 65 -0.10 20.59 -4.66
N GLN A 66 -0.75 21.72 -4.85
CA GLN A 66 -0.55 22.55 -6.03
C GLN A 66 -0.62 24.02 -5.62
N PHE A 67 0.30 24.81 -6.16
CA PHE A 67 0.28 26.26 -5.98
C PHE A 67 -1.04 26.84 -6.50
N ASP A 68 -1.59 27.80 -5.77
CA ASP A 68 -2.81 28.54 -6.11
C ASP A 68 -4.09 27.66 -6.25
N ASN A 69 -4.03 26.39 -5.84
CA ASN A 69 -5.19 25.50 -5.78
C ASN A 69 -5.55 25.16 -4.34
N GLU A 70 -6.25 26.08 -3.67
CA GLU A 70 -6.69 25.92 -2.27
C GLU A 70 -7.76 24.84 -2.08
N ASN A 71 -8.32 24.28 -3.15
CA ASN A 71 -9.30 23.19 -3.05
C ASN A 71 -8.65 21.85 -2.69
N LEU A 72 -7.33 21.71 -2.89
CA LEU A 72 -6.64 20.48 -2.53
C LEU A 72 -6.23 20.49 -1.05
N PRO A 73 -6.30 19.32 -0.37
CA PRO A 73 -5.84 19.22 1.00
C PRO A 73 -4.39 19.69 1.14
N LEU A 74 -4.14 20.57 2.10
CA LEU A 74 -2.80 21.05 2.48
C LEU A 74 -2.08 21.96 1.47
N SER A 75 -2.66 22.28 0.30
CA SER A 75 -2.03 23.16 -0.70
C SER A 75 -1.65 24.52 -0.12
N LYS A 76 -2.56 25.15 0.63
CA LYS A 76 -2.31 26.46 1.25
C LYS A 76 -1.13 26.40 2.21
N GLU A 77 -1.10 25.42 3.11
CA GLU A 77 0.01 25.27 4.04
C GLU A 77 1.32 24.87 3.37
N TYR A 78 1.26 24.09 2.29
CA TYR A 78 2.41 23.80 1.44
C TYR A 78 2.97 25.09 0.82
N GLN A 79 2.13 25.89 0.19
CA GLN A 79 2.49 27.19 -0.40
C GLN A 79 3.06 28.17 0.62
N ASP A 80 2.46 28.26 1.81
CA ASP A 80 2.97 29.09 2.90
C ASP A 80 4.35 28.62 3.37
N PHE A 81 4.56 27.30 3.48
CA PHE A 81 5.84 26.72 3.90
C PHE A 81 6.93 27.02 2.87
N ILE A 82 6.69 26.71 1.60
CA ILE A 82 7.71 26.85 0.54
C ILE A 82 8.03 28.30 0.20
N THR A 83 7.07 29.22 0.33
CA THR A 83 7.30 30.66 0.17
C THR A 83 8.18 31.21 1.29
N ARG A 84 7.92 30.80 2.55
CA ARG A 84 8.68 31.28 3.71
C ARG A 84 10.06 30.66 3.84
N ASP A 85 10.15 29.34 3.74
CA ASP A 85 11.40 28.59 3.93
C ASP A 85 12.20 28.43 2.61
N SER A 86 11.70 29.02 1.51
CA SER A 86 12.29 29.06 0.15
C SER A 86 12.74 27.68 -0.32
N LEU A 87 11.93 26.94 -1.11
CA LEU A 87 12.45 25.83 -1.90
C LEU A 87 13.46 26.37 -2.91
N PRO A 88 14.79 26.16 -2.73
CA PRO A 88 15.75 27.11 -3.28
C PRO A 88 15.83 27.10 -4.82
N TRP A 89 15.64 25.98 -5.49
CA TRP A 89 15.77 25.83 -6.95
C TRP A 89 14.59 26.38 -7.78
N ILE A 90 13.38 26.51 -7.23
CA ILE A 90 12.27 27.19 -7.92
C ILE A 90 12.57 28.70 -8.06
N TYR A 91 13.45 29.23 -7.19
CA TYR A 91 13.80 30.66 -7.12
C TYR A 91 15.32 30.94 -7.19
N GLY A 92 16.12 30.02 -7.73
CA GLY A 92 17.57 30.24 -7.97
C GLY A 92 18.48 30.39 -6.74
N LYS A 93 18.08 29.87 -5.57
CA LYS A 93 18.83 29.88 -4.30
C LYS A 93 19.52 28.52 -4.01
N GLU A 94 20.52 28.51 -3.12
CA GLU A 94 21.19 27.29 -2.66
C GLU A 94 20.34 26.44 -1.71
N MET A 95 20.34 25.11 -1.90
CA MET A 95 19.62 24.11 -1.09
C MET A 95 20.16 23.90 0.34
N LYS A 96 20.22 24.93 1.17
CA LYS A 96 20.66 24.73 2.55
C LYS A 96 19.57 23.93 3.30
N ASN A 97 19.92 22.72 3.76
CA ASN A 97 19.10 21.78 4.55
C ASN A 97 18.13 20.85 3.79
N TYR A 98 18.15 20.83 2.46
CA TYR A 98 17.41 19.83 1.67
C TYR A 98 18.34 18.70 1.24
N LYS A 99 17.84 17.47 1.29
CA LYS A 99 18.56 16.28 0.81
C LYS A 99 17.66 15.51 -0.14
N TYR A 100 18.21 15.01 -1.24
CA TYR A 100 17.51 13.99 -1.99
C TYR A 100 17.34 12.75 -1.11
N TYR A 101 16.08 12.37 -0.91
CA TYR A 101 15.71 11.13 -0.25
C TYR A 101 15.84 9.96 -1.24
N ASP A 102 15.42 10.19 -2.49
CA ASP A 102 15.60 9.27 -3.60
C ASP A 102 15.70 10.03 -4.93
N THR A 103 16.43 9.47 -5.90
CA THR A 103 16.62 10.00 -7.27
C THR A 103 16.55 8.94 -8.36
N LEU A 104 16.39 7.65 -7.99
CA LEU A 104 16.54 6.50 -8.89
C LEU A 104 15.21 5.96 -9.40
N PHE A 105 14.11 6.31 -8.74
CA PHE A 105 12.75 5.90 -9.12
C PHE A 105 12.07 6.98 -9.97
N VAL A 106 10.81 6.76 -10.34
CA VAL A 106 10.03 7.71 -11.16
C VAL A 106 10.06 9.11 -10.55
N ASP A 107 10.05 9.21 -9.21
CA ASP A 107 10.06 10.47 -8.47
C ASP A 107 11.41 10.82 -7.85
N LYS A 108 11.78 12.10 -7.95
CA LYS A 108 12.84 12.70 -7.13
C LYS A 108 12.23 13.15 -5.81
N LEU A 109 12.38 12.33 -4.78
CA LEU A 109 11.88 12.62 -3.44
C LEU A 109 12.88 13.50 -2.69
N ILE A 110 12.37 14.56 -2.04
CA ILE A 110 13.15 15.52 -1.29
C ILE A 110 12.78 15.41 0.19
N TYR A 111 13.81 15.39 1.05
CA TYR A 111 13.67 15.41 2.50
C TYR A 111 14.21 16.71 3.08
N ASN A 112 13.44 17.28 4.02
CA ASN A 112 13.83 18.40 4.86
C ASN A 112 13.24 18.18 6.25
N LYS A 113 14.04 18.38 7.30
CA LYS A 113 13.61 18.10 8.67
C LYS A 113 12.49 19.04 9.15
N LYS A 114 12.59 20.33 8.84
CA LYS A 114 11.55 21.32 9.18
C LYS A 114 10.24 20.99 8.46
N PHE A 115 10.33 20.62 7.18
CA PHE A 115 9.17 20.19 6.39
C PHE A 115 8.50 18.98 7.05
N GLU A 116 9.28 17.95 7.41
CA GLU A 116 8.75 16.79 8.12
C GLU A 116 8.07 17.19 9.43
N ASP A 117 8.69 18.02 10.26
CA ASP A 117 8.15 18.42 11.56
C ASP A 117 6.85 19.22 11.46
N VAL A 118 6.63 19.94 10.36
CA VAL A 118 5.39 20.67 10.08
C VAL A 118 4.31 19.72 9.56
N PHE A 119 4.58 19.00 8.47
CA PHE A 119 3.55 18.23 7.77
C PHE A 119 3.21 16.92 8.45
N LYS A 120 4.12 16.33 9.24
CA LYS A 120 3.80 15.14 10.04
C LYS A 120 2.68 15.39 11.05
N LYS A 121 2.48 16.64 11.48
CA LYS A 121 1.41 17.04 12.42
C LYS A 121 0.07 17.29 11.72
N LYS A 122 0.04 17.35 10.39
CA LYS A 122 -1.16 17.62 9.59
C LYS A 122 -1.99 16.38 9.31
N ILE A 123 -1.49 15.22 9.70
CA ILE A 123 -2.09 13.91 9.44
C ILE A 123 -2.05 13.05 10.72
N LYS A 124 -2.86 11.99 10.79
CA LYS A 124 -2.77 11.01 11.88
C LYS A 124 -1.40 10.35 11.95
N GLU A 125 -0.94 10.03 13.15
CA GLU A 125 0.34 9.34 13.36
C GLU A 125 0.31 7.93 12.76
N SER A 126 -0.86 7.28 12.77
CA SER A 126 -1.02 5.89 12.33
C SER A 126 -2.32 5.65 11.57
N PHE A 127 -2.27 4.64 10.70
CA PHE A 127 -3.33 4.23 9.79
C PHE A 127 -3.50 2.72 9.81
N PHE A 128 -4.73 2.26 9.62
CA PHE A 128 -4.97 0.89 9.21
C PHE A 128 -4.58 0.76 7.75
N THR A 129 -3.53 0.00 7.45
CA THR A 129 -3.03 -0.21 6.09
C THR A 129 -3.40 -1.60 5.62
N TYR A 130 -4.16 -1.67 4.54
CA TYR A 130 -4.68 -2.90 3.92
C TYR A 130 -3.83 -3.22 2.70
N GLY A 131 -3.40 -4.47 2.61
CA GLY A 131 -2.67 -4.98 1.46
C GLY A 131 -3.35 -6.18 0.83
N THR A 132 -2.67 -6.83 -0.10
CA THR A 132 -3.22 -7.96 -0.86
C THR A 132 -3.54 -9.21 -0.02
N LYS A 133 -3.04 -9.31 1.22
CA LYS A 133 -3.20 -10.52 2.06
C LYS A 133 -3.95 -10.26 3.38
N SER A 134 -3.72 -9.12 4.00
CA SER A 134 -4.26 -8.77 5.31
C SER A 134 -4.09 -7.26 5.54
N TYR A 135 -4.27 -6.80 6.79
CA TYR A 135 -4.01 -5.43 7.18
C TYR A 135 -3.16 -5.36 8.44
N GLN A 136 -2.56 -4.20 8.66
CA GLN A 136 -1.81 -3.89 9.88
C GLN A 136 -1.93 -2.40 10.20
N ILE A 137 -1.64 -2.02 11.45
CA ILE A 137 -1.52 -0.61 11.81
C ILE A 137 -0.10 -0.14 11.44
N CYS A 138 -0.01 0.82 10.54
CA CYS A 138 1.24 1.46 10.16
C CYS A 138 1.31 2.88 10.73
N LYS A 139 2.48 3.29 11.20
CA LYS A 139 2.84 4.65 11.57
C LYS A 139 3.51 5.39 10.41
N VAL A 140 3.35 6.70 10.39
CA VAL A 140 4.12 7.61 9.54
C VAL A 140 5.56 7.65 10.06
N LYS A 141 6.46 6.96 9.36
CA LYS A 141 7.89 6.91 9.65
C LYS A 141 8.59 8.21 9.26
N ARG A 142 8.27 8.72 8.07
CA ARG A 142 8.91 9.90 7.48
C ARG A 142 7.94 10.68 6.61
N VAL A 143 8.17 11.98 6.49
CA VAL A 143 7.51 12.81 5.49
C VAL A 143 8.55 13.36 4.53
N VAL A 144 8.31 13.15 3.25
CA VAL A 144 9.10 13.68 2.12
C VAL A 144 8.13 14.35 1.16
N PHE A 145 8.65 15.06 0.18
CA PHE A 145 7.82 15.64 -0.88
C PHE A 145 8.51 15.48 -2.23
N GLN A 146 7.71 15.43 -3.27
CA GLN A 146 8.16 15.59 -4.64
C GLN A 146 7.80 17.01 -5.06
N SER A 147 8.67 17.63 -5.85
CA SER A 147 8.36 18.91 -6.46
C SER A 147 8.90 18.96 -7.89
N ASN A 148 8.12 19.53 -8.81
CA ASN A 148 8.49 19.71 -10.21
C ASN A 148 8.34 21.16 -10.67
N GLU A 149 8.86 21.46 -11.86
CA GLU A 149 8.80 22.80 -12.47
C GLU A 149 7.38 23.20 -12.90
N CYS A 150 6.43 22.26 -12.88
CA CYS A 150 5.03 22.50 -13.23
C CYS A 150 4.15 22.76 -11.99
N GLU A 151 4.76 22.89 -10.80
CA GLU A 151 4.07 23.20 -9.54
C GLU A 151 2.98 22.17 -9.16
N ASN A 152 3.03 20.98 -9.77
CA ASN A 152 2.20 19.83 -9.47
C ASN A 152 3.00 18.91 -8.55
N ASP A 153 2.91 19.17 -7.26
CA ASP A 153 3.74 18.57 -6.24
C ASP A 153 2.92 17.57 -5.42
N TYR A 154 3.60 16.78 -4.59
CA TYR A 154 2.90 15.98 -3.59
C TYR A 154 3.71 15.81 -2.31
N ILE A 155 2.98 15.61 -1.21
CA ILE A 155 3.52 15.25 0.09
C ILE A 155 3.40 13.74 0.26
N ALA A 156 4.53 13.05 0.44
CA ALA A 156 4.58 11.61 0.67
C ALA A 156 4.81 11.28 2.15
N TYR A 157 3.82 10.63 2.75
CA TYR A 157 3.86 10.12 4.11
C TYR A 157 4.31 8.66 4.10
N ILE A 158 5.61 8.42 4.29
CA ILE A 158 6.20 7.08 4.29
C ILE A 158 5.73 6.29 5.50
N LEU A 159 5.11 5.14 5.25
CA LEU A 159 4.57 4.21 6.24
C LEU A 159 5.58 3.11 6.58
N ASN A 160 5.60 2.66 7.84
CA ASN A 160 6.39 1.50 8.28
C ASN A 160 5.69 0.15 7.95
N VAL A 161 5.48 -0.10 6.67
CA VAL A 161 4.85 -1.33 6.17
C VAL A 161 5.75 -2.55 6.38
N ASP A 162 5.14 -3.68 6.75
CA ASP A 162 5.73 -5.01 6.64
C ASP A 162 4.97 -5.84 5.59
N LYS A 163 5.58 -5.98 4.40
CA LYS A 163 4.98 -6.72 3.29
C LYS A 163 4.81 -8.21 3.57
N ASN A 164 5.57 -8.77 4.52
CA ASN A 164 5.45 -10.19 4.86
C ASN A 164 4.11 -10.46 5.54
N ILE A 165 3.57 -9.47 6.26
CA ILE A 165 2.28 -9.55 6.95
C ILE A 165 1.13 -9.26 5.97
N ILE A 166 1.17 -8.09 5.31
CA ILE A 166 0.01 -7.59 4.55
C ILE A 166 0.06 -7.83 3.04
N GLY A 167 1.19 -8.29 2.51
CA GLY A 167 1.43 -8.33 1.06
C GLY A 167 1.79 -6.96 0.49
N ASN A 168 1.31 -6.65 -0.72
CA ASN A 168 1.50 -5.31 -1.28
C ASN A 168 0.46 -4.36 -0.68
N PRO A 169 0.85 -3.23 -0.08
CA PRO A 169 -0.08 -2.23 0.44
C PRO A 169 -0.89 -1.60 -0.68
N LEU A 170 -2.17 -1.36 -0.42
CA LEU A 170 -3.10 -0.85 -1.41
C LEU A 170 -3.81 0.40 -0.91
N ILE A 171 -4.39 0.35 0.29
CA ILE A 171 -5.20 1.42 0.85
C ILE A 171 -4.83 1.61 2.32
N ALA A 172 -4.91 2.84 2.79
CA ALA A 172 -4.83 3.19 4.20
C ALA A 172 -6.14 3.86 4.62
N SER A 173 -6.58 3.62 5.86
CA SER A 173 -7.73 4.30 6.44
C SER A 173 -7.47 4.77 7.86
N GLU A 174 -8.15 5.84 8.23
CA GLU A 174 -8.08 6.37 9.59
C GLU A 174 -8.86 5.57 10.63
N LYS A 175 -9.86 4.81 10.17
CA LYS A 175 -10.73 3.95 10.99
C LYS A 175 -10.66 2.52 10.46
N GLU A 176 -10.73 1.55 11.35
CA GLU A 176 -10.72 0.14 10.96
C GLU A 176 -11.89 -0.18 10.02
N ILE A 177 -11.58 -0.86 8.91
CA ILE A 177 -12.53 -1.42 7.97
C ILE A 177 -12.44 -2.94 8.16
N PRO A 178 -13.52 -3.61 8.60
CA PRO A 178 -13.50 -5.05 8.83
C PRO A 178 -13.59 -5.83 7.51
N LEU A 179 -12.51 -5.78 6.72
CA LEU A 179 -12.39 -6.42 5.41
C LEU A 179 -12.29 -7.94 5.53
N ASP A 180 -13.02 -8.63 4.66
CA ASP A 180 -12.89 -10.07 4.45
C ASP A 180 -11.88 -10.34 3.33
N TYR A 181 -10.90 -11.20 3.60
CA TYR A 181 -9.86 -11.62 2.65
C TYR A 181 -10.02 -13.07 2.20
N GLY A 182 -9.34 -13.44 1.12
CA GLY A 182 -9.16 -14.85 0.71
C GLY A 182 -10.37 -15.50 0.04
N LYS A 183 -11.38 -14.72 -0.34
CA LYS A 183 -12.49 -15.21 -1.17
C LYS A 183 -12.08 -15.19 -2.65
N ASP A 184 -12.69 -16.09 -3.41
CA ASP A 184 -12.64 -16.04 -4.87
C ASP A 184 -13.67 -15.01 -5.37
N TYR A 185 -13.20 -13.99 -6.08
CA TYR A 185 -14.01 -12.89 -6.60
C TYR A 185 -14.14 -12.93 -8.13
N ILE A 186 -13.95 -14.07 -8.81
CA ILE A 186 -14.01 -14.17 -10.29
C ILE A 186 -15.24 -13.44 -10.87
N GLU A 187 -16.46 -13.80 -10.45
CA GLU A 187 -17.68 -13.18 -11.01
C GLU A 187 -17.79 -11.68 -10.73
N VAL A 188 -17.34 -11.25 -9.54
CA VAL A 188 -17.37 -9.85 -9.14
C VAL A 188 -16.34 -9.04 -9.93
N ASN A 189 -15.15 -9.59 -10.13
CA ASN A 189 -14.10 -9.00 -10.96
C ASN A 189 -14.59 -8.80 -12.39
N GLU A 190 -15.25 -9.80 -12.99
CA GLU A 190 -15.82 -9.67 -14.34
C GLU A 190 -16.88 -8.57 -14.40
N LYS A 191 -17.77 -8.51 -13.41
CA LYS A 191 -18.81 -7.46 -13.30
C LYS A 191 -18.19 -6.06 -13.20
N ILE A 192 -17.20 -5.87 -12.32
CA ILE A 192 -16.50 -4.60 -12.14
C ILE A 192 -15.73 -4.22 -13.41
N LYS A 193 -15.00 -5.16 -14.01
CA LYS A 193 -14.28 -4.96 -15.26
C LYS A 193 -15.21 -4.50 -16.39
N ASN A 194 -16.34 -5.18 -16.55
CA ASN A 194 -17.35 -4.84 -17.56
C ASN A 194 -18.02 -3.48 -17.31
N PHE A 195 -18.14 -3.07 -16.04
CA PHE A 195 -18.62 -1.74 -15.69
C PHE A 195 -17.58 -0.67 -16.02
N ALA A 196 -16.32 -0.91 -15.66
CA ALA A 196 -15.24 0.03 -15.88
C ALA A 196 -14.95 0.24 -17.37
N SER A 197 -14.90 -0.82 -18.18
CA SER A 197 -14.66 -0.71 -19.63
C SER A 197 -15.71 0.14 -20.35
N LYS A 198 -16.98 0.11 -19.91
CA LYS A 198 -18.06 0.93 -20.46
C LYS A 198 -17.90 2.43 -20.16
N LYS A 199 -17.06 2.80 -19.20
CA LYS A 199 -16.80 4.20 -18.80
C LYS A 199 -15.61 4.85 -19.53
N ASN A 200 -15.10 4.23 -20.60
CA ASN A 200 -14.03 4.79 -21.46
C ASN A 200 -12.65 4.90 -20.80
N THR A 201 -12.37 4.11 -19.75
CA THR A 201 -11.05 3.98 -19.10
C THR A 201 -9.97 3.42 -20.04
N GLU A 202 -10.34 2.83 -21.19
CA GLU A 202 -9.39 2.39 -22.22
C GLU A 202 -8.59 3.55 -22.82
N MET A 203 -9.13 4.78 -22.81
CA MET A 203 -8.42 5.95 -23.34
C MET A 203 -7.26 6.41 -22.43
N ILE A 204 -7.33 6.11 -21.12
CA ILE A 204 -6.34 6.51 -20.12
C ILE A 204 -5.31 5.39 -19.90
N HIS A 205 -5.73 4.12 -19.82
CA HIS A 205 -4.82 2.99 -19.56
C HIS A 205 -4.21 2.34 -20.82
N GLY A 206 -4.43 2.93 -22.01
CA GLY A 206 -3.89 2.49 -23.29
C GLY A 206 -4.49 1.17 -23.83
N ASN A 207 -3.86 0.60 -24.86
CA ASN A 207 -4.32 -0.62 -25.55
C ASN A 207 -4.39 -1.89 -24.66
N ARG A 208 -3.96 -1.80 -23.38
CA ARG A 208 -4.11 -2.88 -22.40
C ARG A 208 -5.41 -2.62 -21.62
N LYS A 209 -6.37 -3.54 -21.78
CA LYS A 209 -7.69 -3.47 -21.14
C LYS A 209 -7.53 -3.38 -19.63
N TYR A 210 -7.92 -2.24 -19.05
CA TYR A 210 -8.07 -2.04 -17.61
C TYR A 210 -8.73 -3.26 -16.96
N ASN A 211 -8.07 -3.82 -15.95
CA ASN A 211 -8.47 -5.09 -15.34
C ASN A 211 -8.25 -5.04 -13.82
N PRO A 212 -9.12 -4.32 -13.08
CA PRO A 212 -9.01 -4.20 -11.65
C PRO A 212 -9.27 -5.55 -10.98
N ILE A 213 -8.55 -5.80 -9.89
CA ILE A 213 -8.61 -7.03 -9.10
C ILE A 213 -9.18 -6.68 -7.74
N VAL A 214 -10.30 -7.31 -7.36
CA VAL A 214 -10.85 -7.28 -6.00
C VAL A 214 -9.89 -8.05 -5.09
N PHE A 215 -9.36 -7.38 -4.07
CA PHE A 215 -8.51 -8.01 -3.06
C PHE A 215 -9.24 -8.31 -1.75
N SER A 216 -10.33 -7.59 -1.48
CA SER A 216 -11.15 -7.79 -0.29
C SER A 216 -12.52 -7.15 -0.44
N ASN A 217 -13.43 -7.47 0.47
CA ASN A 217 -14.75 -6.86 0.52
C ASN A 217 -15.19 -6.61 1.96
N TYR A 218 -16.12 -5.68 2.15
CA TYR A 218 -16.90 -5.58 3.39
C TYR A 218 -18.36 -5.26 3.04
N LYS A 219 -19.29 -6.13 3.44
CA LYS A 219 -20.70 -6.08 3.01
C LYS A 219 -20.76 -5.98 1.47
N ASN A 220 -21.41 -4.94 0.95
CA ASN A 220 -21.60 -4.64 -0.46
C ASN A 220 -20.46 -3.80 -1.08
N LEU A 221 -19.43 -3.47 -0.31
CA LEU A 221 -18.26 -2.72 -0.77
C LEU A 221 -17.15 -3.67 -1.19
N TYR A 222 -16.60 -3.44 -2.39
CA TYR A 222 -15.55 -4.23 -2.99
C TYR A 222 -14.34 -3.35 -3.25
N PHE A 223 -13.21 -3.73 -2.66
CA PHE A 223 -11.97 -2.98 -2.70
C PHE A 223 -11.08 -3.60 -3.76
N THR A 224 -10.59 -2.76 -4.66
CA THR A 224 -9.92 -3.19 -5.88
C THR A 224 -8.60 -2.46 -6.08
N PHE A 225 -7.73 -3.06 -6.88
CA PHE A 225 -6.51 -2.43 -7.36
C PHE A 225 -6.23 -2.81 -8.81
N TYR A 226 -5.57 -1.92 -9.54
CA TYR A 226 -4.93 -2.20 -10.82
C TYR A 226 -3.48 -1.78 -10.69
N ASP A 227 -2.58 -2.74 -10.47
CA ASP A 227 -1.16 -2.49 -10.24
C ASP A 227 -0.38 -3.80 -10.41
N ASP A 228 0.77 -3.72 -11.06
CA ASP A 228 1.72 -4.85 -11.17
C ASP A 228 2.89 -4.74 -10.18
N PHE A 229 2.89 -3.67 -9.37
CA PHE A 229 3.87 -3.32 -8.36
C PHE A 229 5.28 -3.17 -8.91
N LYS A 230 5.39 -2.68 -10.16
CA LYS A 230 6.66 -2.39 -10.83
C LYS A 230 6.76 -0.94 -11.31
N TRP A 231 5.64 -0.23 -11.45
CA TRP A 231 5.56 1.11 -12.04
C TRP A 231 6.57 2.14 -11.48
N TYR A 232 6.90 2.09 -10.18
CA TYR A 232 7.83 3.02 -9.53
C TYR A 232 9.26 2.92 -10.05
N LYS A 233 9.62 1.84 -10.76
CA LYS A 233 10.94 1.67 -11.39
C LYS A 233 10.92 2.18 -12.81
N LYS A 234 11.70 3.26 -13.06
CA LYS A 234 11.82 3.92 -14.38
C LYS A 234 12.16 2.99 -15.55
N ASN A 235 12.92 1.92 -15.30
CA ASN A 235 13.35 0.97 -16.32
C ASN A 235 12.73 -0.43 -16.12
N SER A 236 11.54 -0.51 -15.50
CA SER A 236 10.85 -1.79 -15.37
C SER A 236 10.08 -2.18 -16.64
N ASP A 237 9.78 -3.47 -16.74
CA ASP A 237 8.83 -4.04 -17.69
C ASP A 237 7.38 -3.85 -17.24
N SER A 238 7.09 -2.80 -16.46
CA SER A 238 5.76 -2.54 -15.91
C SER A 238 4.73 -2.47 -17.05
N TYR A 239 3.67 -3.26 -16.93
CA TYR A 239 2.52 -3.11 -17.81
C TYR A 239 1.52 -2.08 -17.27
N CYS A 240 1.62 -1.73 -16.00
CA CYS A 240 0.76 -0.76 -15.35
C CYS A 240 1.43 0.62 -15.37
N GLN A 241 0.85 1.52 -16.15
CA GLN A 241 1.30 2.91 -16.27
C GLN A 241 0.58 3.87 -15.32
N PHE A 242 -0.63 3.48 -14.89
CA PHE A 242 -1.49 4.26 -14.02
C PHE A 242 -1.99 3.33 -12.91
N PRO A 243 -1.20 3.13 -11.84
CA PRO A 243 -1.61 2.28 -10.75
C PRO A 243 -2.81 2.89 -10.03
N GLU A 244 -3.88 2.11 -9.88
CA GLU A 244 -5.14 2.59 -9.30
C GLU A 244 -5.52 1.76 -8.07
N ARG A 245 -6.19 2.41 -7.12
CA ARG A 245 -6.93 1.84 -6.01
C ARG A 245 -8.36 2.34 -6.09
N ALA A 246 -9.34 1.45 -5.99
CA ALA A 246 -10.73 1.86 -6.11
C ALA A 246 -11.68 1.06 -5.25
N ILE A 247 -12.82 1.67 -4.93
CA ILE A 247 -13.88 1.06 -4.12
C ILE A 247 -15.18 1.15 -4.88
N PHE A 248 -15.78 -0.02 -5.10
CA PHE A 248 -17.06 -0.18 -5.77
C PHE A 248 -18.11 -0.65 -4.78
N GLU A 249 -19.33 -0.13 -4.92
CA GLU A 249 -20.51 -0.63 -4.24
C GLU A 249 -21.36 -1.44 -5.22
N ILE A 250 -21.78 -2.65 -4.81
CA ILE A 250 -22.71 -3.47 -5.59
C ILE A 250 -23.99 -3.66 -4.80
N SER A 251 -25.07 -3.04 -5.25
CA SER A 251 -26.40 -3.21 -4.64
C SER A 251 -26.90 -4.65 -4.74
N GLU A 252 -27.90 -5.01 -3.91
CA GLU A 252 -28.57 -6.32 -3.97
C GLU A 252 -29.15 -6.65 -5.37
N LYS A 253 -29.52 -5.61 -6.13
CA LYS A 253 -30.02 -5.74 -7.52
C LYS A 253 -28.90 -5.83 -8.57
N GLY A 254 -27.64 -5.93 -8.14
CA GLY A 254 -26.48 -6.02 -9.02
C GLY A 254 -26.05 -4.71 -9.68
N LYS A 255 -26.66 -3.56 -9.34
CA LYS A 255 -26.17 -2.25 -9.82
C LYS A 255 -24.84 -1.92 -9.15
N ILE A 256 -23.87 -1.51 -9.97
CA ILE A 256 -22.51 -1.14 -9.55
C ILE A 256 -22.39 0.38 -9.51
N LYS A 257 -21.81 0.91 -8.44
CA LYS A 257 -21.50 2.32 -8.24
C LYS A 257 -20.02 2.46 -7.89
N TYR A 258 -19.35 3.43 -8.52
CA TYR A 258 -18.00 3.85 -8.12
C TYR A 258 -18.11 4.80 -6.93
N LEU A 259 -17.43 4.50 -5.83
CA LEU A 259 -17.50 5.32 -4.61
C LEU A 259 -16.27 6.18 -4.40
N TRP A 260 -15.10 5.66 -4.76
CA TRP A 260 -13.82 6.29 -4.44
C TRP A 260 -12.72 5.67 -5.28
N ASN A 261 -11.71 6.47 -5.58
CA ASN A 261 -10.44 6.03 -6.12
C ASN A 261 -9.28 6.91 -5.73
N SER A 262 -8.11 6.37 -5.99
CA SER A 262 -6.85 7.07 -6.06
C SER A 262 -6.07 6.44 -7.21
N GLU A 263 -5.40 7.27 -8.01
CA GLU A 263 -4.55 6.86 -9.12
C GLU A 263 -3.23 7.63 -9.07
N MET A 264 -2.15 7.06 -9.61
CA MET A 264 -0.94 7.81 -9.94
C MET A 264 -0.80 7.91 -11.46
N ASP A 265 -0.32 9.05 -11.96
CA ASP A 265 -0.04 9.24 -13.39
C ASP A 265 1.31 8.64 -13.82
N LEU A 266 1.63 8.84 -15.10
CA LEU A 266 2.90 8.43 -15.73
C LEU A 266 4.15 9.02 -15.08
N LEU A 267 4.01 10.14 -14.38
CA LEU A 267 5.08 10.84 -13.68
C LEU A 267 5.11 10.49 -12.19
N GLY A 268 4.26 9.58 -11.72
CA GLY A 268 4.15 9.23 -10.30
C GLY A 268 3.40 10.26 -9.46
N LEU A 269 2.69 11.19 -10.10
CA LEU A 269 1.90 12.21 -9.41
C LEU A 269 0.52 11.64 -9.07
N PRO A 270 0.04 11.81 -7.83
CA PRO A 270 -1.33 11.41 -7.47
C PRO A 270 -2.35 12.23 -8.24
N CYS A 271 -3.25 11.55 -8.95
CA CYS A 271 -4.39 12.16 -9.64
C CYS A 271 -5.59 12.32 -8.69
N LEU A 272 -6.39 13.36 -8.94
CA LEU A 272 -7.62 13.69 -8.21
C LEU A 272 -8.86 13.45 -9.06
#